data_AF-A0A661QYS3-F1
#
_entry.id   AF-A0A661QYS3-F1
#
_cell.length_a   1.000
_cell.length_b   1.000
_cell.length_c   1.000
_cell.angle_alpha   90.00
_cell.angle_beta   90.00
_cell.angle_gamma   90.00
#
_symmetry.space_group_name_H-M   'P 1'
#
loop_
_entity.id
_entity.type
_entity.pdbx_description
1 polymer ?
#
loop_
_entity_poly.entity_id
_entity_poly.type
_entity_poly.pdbx_seq_one_letter_code
_entity_poly.pdbx_strand_id
1 'polypeptide(L)'
;MGIFVVFIGLVIQLYKFLIFVLDRLNEYPLNPEGILKAFADYDTTKIYVAAIIFMAIWLYSVLDALIYGIKLDRQEKAAADESLPD
;
A
#
# COMPACT_ATOMS: atom_id res chain seq x y z
N MET A 1 -0.77 7.26 -11.82
CA MET A 1 0.71 7.36 -11.89
C MET A 1 1.38 7.39 -10.50
N GLY A 2 0.90 8.18 -9.52
CA GLY A 2 1.54 8.27 -8.18
C GLY A 2 1.63 6.94 -7.40
N ILE A 3 0.59 6.11 -7.41
CA ILE A 3 0.58 4.78 -6.76
C ILE A 3 1.71 3.89 -7.28
N PHE A 4 1.95 3.91 -8.60
CA PHE A 4 2.94 3.07 -9.25
C PHE A 4 4.36 3.45 -8.81
N VAL A 5 4.64 4.74 -8.62
CA VAL A 5 5.93 5.24 -8.12
C VAL A 5 6.17 4.81 -6.68
N VAL A 6 5.15 4.91 -5.82
CA VAL A 6 5.25 4.48 -4.42
C VAL A 6 5.46 2.97 -4.32
N PHE A 7 4.76 2.19 -5.16
CA PHE A 7 4.93 0.74 -5.26
C PHE A 7 6.36 0.37 -5.67
N ILE A 8 6.89 0.99 -6.73
CA ILE A 8 8.29 0.78 -7.17
C ILE A 8 9.27 1.14 -6.04
N GLY A 9 9.05 2.26 -5.35
CA GLY A 9 9.87 2.67 -4.22
C GLY A 9 9.91 1.63 -3.10
N LEU A 10 8.76 1.00 -2.82
CA LEU A 10 8.62 -0.05 -1.80
C LEU A 10 9.36 -1.34 -2.22
N VAL A 11 9.27 -1.73 -3.49
CA VAL A 11 10.03 -2.88 -4.04
C VAL A 11 11.53 -2.63 -3.98
N ILE A 12 12.00 -1.43 -4.35
CA ILE A 12 13.42 -1.06 -4.27
C ILE A 12 13.91 -1.11 -2.82
N GLN A 13 13.11 -0.63 -1.86
CA GLN A 13 13.47 -0.70 -0.44
C GLN A 13 13.54 -2.14 0.07
N LEU A 14 12.58 -2.98 -0.30
CA LEU A 14 12.59 -4.39 0.06
C LEU A 14 13.85 -5.08 -0.48
N TYR A 15 14.22 -4.78 -1.73
CA TYR A 15 15.45 -5.30 -2.33
C TYR A 15 16.71 -4.84 -1.58
N LYS A 16 16.80 -3.57 -1.19
CA LYS A 16 17.92 -3.04 -0.39
C LYS A 16 18.02 -3.69 0.98
N PHE A 17 16.89 -3.91 1.64
CA PHE A 17 16.83 -4.65 2.90
C PHE A 17 17.33 -6.09 2.72
N LEU A 18 16.92 -6.74 1.63
CA LEU A 18 17.33 -8.12 1.34
C LEU A 18 18.84 -8.22 1.08
N ILE A 19 19.42 -7.27 0.34
CA ILE A 19 20.88 -7.15 0.17
C ILE A 19 21.56 -6.95 1.53
N PHE A 20 21.06 -6.04 2.37
CA PHE A 20 21.63 -5.79 3.70
C PHE A 20 21.69 -7.04 4.57
N VAL A 21 20.63 -7.87 4.55
CA VAL A 21 20.59 -9.15 5.27
C VAL A 21 21.58 -10.14 4.67
N LEU A 22 21.62 -10.26 3.34
CA LEU A 22 22.51 -11.20 2.65
C LEU A 22 23.99 -10.85 2.84
N ASP A 23 24.35 -9.57 2.79
CA ASP A 23 25.73 -9.10 3.00
C ASP A 23 26.22 -9.33 4.44
N ARG A 24 25.29 -9.58 5.37
CA ARG A 24 25.55 -9.74 6.82
C ARG A 24 25.00 -11.06 7.37
N LEU A 25 24.99 -12.10 6.56
CA LEU A 25 24.53 -13.45 6.92
C LEU A 25 25.14 -14.01 8.23
N ASN A 26 26.38 -13.63 8.55
CA ASN A 26 27.05 -14.03 9.80
C ASN A 26 26.47 -13.31 11.05
N GLU A 27 25.94 -12.10 10.89
CA GLU A 27 25.32 -11.30 11.96
C GLU A 27 23.80 -11.52 12.03
N TYR A 28 23.17 -11.76 10.89
CA TYR A 28 21.73 -11.94 10.73
C TYR A 28 21.45 -13.27 10.00
N PRO A 29 21.33 -14.38 10.74
CA PRO A 29 20.94 -15.66 10.14
C PRO A 29 19.56 -15.56 9.48
N LEU A 30 19.34 -16.34 8.41
CA LEU A 30 18.06 -16.42 7.68
C LEU A 30 16.99 -17.23 8.46
N ASN A 31 16.90 -16.98 9.76
CA ASN A 31 15.81 -17.45 10.62
C ASN A 31 14.91 -16.25 10.99
N PRO A 32 13.68 -16.49 11.46
CA PRO A 32 12.74 -15.41 11.78
C PRO A 32 13.33 -14.36 12.76
N GLU A 33 14.09 -14.82 13.74
CA GLU A 33 14.74 -13.94 14.74
C GLU A 33 15.83 -13.06 14.12
N GLY A 34 16.67 -13.61 13.24
CA GLY A 34 17.72 -12.87 12.54
C GLY A 34 17.16 -11.86 11.55
N ILE A 35 16.06 -12.19 10.87
CA ILE A 35 15.35 -11.26 9.99
C ILE A 35 14.73 -10.10 10.80
N LEU A 36 14.10 -10.40 11.94
CA LEU A 36 13.54 -9.36 12.82
C LEU A 36 14.62 -8.45 13.39
N LYS A 37 15.76 -9.02 13.78
CA LYS A 37 16.91 -8.26 14.29
C LYS A 37 17.54 -7.38 13.20
N ALA A 38 17.70 -7.91 12.00
CA ALA A 38 18.14 -7.12 10.85
C ALA A 38 17.17 -5.98 10.52
N PHE A 39 15.86 -6.23 10.65
CA PHE A 39 14.84 -5.22 10.42
C PHE A 39 14.87 -4.11 11.47
N ALA A 40 15.16 -4.45 12.74
CA ALA A 40 15.32 -3.47 13.81
C ALA A 40 16.59 -2.62 13.66
N ASP A 41 17.68 -3.22 13.18
CA ASP A 41 18.97 -2.55 13.00
C ASP A 41 19.07 -1.76 11.68
N TYR A 42 18.26 -2.12 10.68
CA TYR A 42 18.17 -1.40 9.41
C TYR A 42 17.44 -0.07 9.62
N ASP A 43 17.93 1.00 8.98
CA ASP A 43 17.25 2.30 8.96
C ASP A 43 15.93 2.20 8.18
N THR A 44 14.89 1.80 8.91
CA THR A 44 13.53 1.57 8.43
C THR A 44 12.75 2.88 8.26
N THR A 45 13.30 4.04 8.62
CA THR A 45 12.62 5.35 8.52
C THR A 45 12.06 5.58 7.12
N LYS A 46 12.85 5.28 6.10
CA LYS A 46 12.44 5.43 4.69
C LYS A 46 11.35 4.45 4.28
N ILE A 47 11.34 3.25 4.87
CA ILE A 47 10.29 2.25 4.64
C ILE A 47 8.98 2.73 5.27
N TYR A 48 9.03 3.21 6.52
CA TYR A 48 7.85 3.72 7.21
C TYR A 48 7.25 4.94 6.51
N VAL A 49 8.08 5.89 6.06
CA VAL A 49 7.61 7.05 5.28
C VAL A 49 6.92 6.60 3.98
N ALA A 50 7.54 5.68 3.23
CA ALA A 50 6.94 5.13 2.01
C ALA A 50 5.63 4.39 2.30
N ALA A 51 5.56 3.61 3.39
CA ALA A 51 4.38 2.88 3.81
C ALA A 51 3.23 3.81 4.22
N ILE A 52 3.51 4.91 4.93
CA ILE A 52 2.52 5.92 5.31
C ILE A 52 1.96 6.61 4.06
N ILE A 53 2.82 7.03 3.13
CA ILE A 53 2.40 7.66 1.87
C ILE A 53 1.55 6.67 1.06
N PHE A 54 1.98 5.42 0.96
CA PHE A 54 1.21 4.38 0.29
C PHE A 54 -0.17 4.20 0.92
N MET A 55 -0.22 4.07 2.25
CA MET A 55 -1.46 3.90 3.00
C MET A 55 -2.42 5.08 2.82
N ALA A 56 -1.90 6.32 2.82
CA ALA A 56 -2.70 7.51 2.57
C ALA A 56 -3.30 7.52 1.16
N ILE A 57 -2.50 7.19 0.14
CA ILE A 57 -2.98 7.12 -1.24
C ILE A 57 -3.98 5.97 -1.41
N TRP A 58 -3.69 4.81 -0.83
CA TRP A 58 -4.58 3.65 -0.88
C TRP A 58 -5.93 3.97 -0.25
N LEU A 59 -5.93 4.59 0.94
CA LEU A 59 -7.17 4.96 1.62
C LEU A 59 -7.97 5.97 0.81
N TYR A 60 -7.29 6.96 0.20
CA TYR A 60 -7.94 7.90 -0.72
C TYR A 60 -8.61 7.18 -1.89
N SER A 61 -7.93 6.24 -2.54
CA SER A 61 -8.48 5.47 -3.66
C SER A 61 -9.68 4.60 -3.26
N VAL A 62 -9.64 3.99 -2.07
CA VAL A 62 -10.77 3.21 -1.55
C VAL A 62 -11.98 4.10 -1.29
N LEU A 63 -11.78 5.27 -0.67
CA LEU A 63 -12.85 6.22 -0.39
C LEU A 63 -13.47 6.79 -1.68
N ASP A 64 -12.64 7.15 -2.66
CA ASP A 64 -13.11 7.65 -3.95
C ASP A 64 -13.95 6.59 -4.69
N ALA A 65 -13.50 5.35 -4.73
CA ALA A 65 -14.26 4.24 -5.33
C ALA A 65 -15.59 3.98 -4.60
N LEU A 66 -15.61 4.07 -3.26
CA LEU A 66 -16.83 3.96 -2.45
C LEU A 66 -17.83 5.08 -2.78
N ILE A 67 -17.37 6.32 -2.81
CA ILE A 67 -18.22 7.48 -3.11
C ILE A 67 -18.75 7.40 -4.54
N TYR A 68 -17.90 7.04 -5.49
CA TYR A 68 -18.29 6.88 -6.88
C TYR A 68 -19.34 5.78 -7.04
N GLY A 69 -19.15 4.63 -6.39
CA GLY A 69 -20.12 3.53 -6.37
C GLY A 69 -21.47 3.95 -5.77
N ILE A 70 -21.47 4.66 -4.64
CA ILE A 70 -22.70 5.16 -4.02
C ILE A 70 -23.42 6.18 -4.92
N LYS A 71 -22.67 7.05 -5.60
CA LYS A 71 -23.24 8.03 -6.52
C LYS A 71 -23.89 7.36 -7.72
N LEU A 72 -23.27 6.32 -8.28
CA LEU A 72 -23.81 5.57 -9.41
C LEU A 72 -25.12 4.87 -9.02
N ASP A 73 -25.14 4.19 -7.87
CA ASP A 73 -26.33 3.48 -7.35
C ASP A 73 -27.52 4.44 -7.09
N ARG A 74 -27.24 5.67 -6.64
CA ARG A 74 -28.28 6.72 -6.50
C ARG A 74 -28.83 7.20 -7.83
N GLN A 75 -27.99 7.33 -8.85
CA GLN A 75 -28.42 7.78 -10.19
C GLN A 75 -29.26 6.71 -10.88
N GLU A 76 -28.89 5.43 -10.76
CA GLU A 76 -29.65 4.31 -11.31
C GLU A 76 -31.03 4.17 -10.63
N LYS A 77 -31.12 4.34 -9.31
CA LYS A 77 -32.40 4.32 -8.60
C LYS A 77 -33.31 5.48 -8.99
N ALA A 78 -32.78 6.70 -9.12
CA ALA A 78 -33.56 7.86 -9.53
C ALA A 78 -34.09 7.70 -10.97
N ALA A 79 -33.28 7.17 -11.89
CA ALA A 79 -33.71 6.91 -13.26
C ALA A 79 -34.76 5.79 -13.35
N ALA A 80 -34.72 4.80 -12.45
CA ALA A 80 -35.71 3.73 -12.40
C ALA A 80 -37.09 4.23 -11.92
N ASP A 81 -37.13 5.08 -10.88
CA ASP A 81 -38.38 5.66 -10.36
C ASP A 81 -39.06 6.57 -11.39
N GLU A 82 -38.30 7.33 -12.19
CA GLU A 82 -38.84 8.23 -13.22
C GLU A 82 -39.41 7.47 -14.44
N SER A 83 -39.09 6.18 -14.58
CA SER A 83 -39.54 5.32 -15.69
C SER A 83 -40.82 4.52 -15.41
N LEU A 84 -41.37 4.60 -14.20
CA LEU A 84 -42.64 3.99 -13.84
C LEU A 84 -43.80 4.92 -14.24
N PRO A 85 -44.71 4.51 -15.16
CA PRO A 85 -45.92 5.28 -15.45
C PRO A 85 -46.91 5.15 -14.27
N ASP A 86 -47.54 6.28 -13.91
CA ASP A 86 -48.62 6.38 -12.91
C ASP A 86 -49.78 5.39 -13.14
#